data_AF-A0A7S0HF87-F1
#
_entry.id   AF-A0A7S0HF87-F1
#
_cell.length_a   1.000
_cell.length_b   1.000
_cell.length_c   1.000
_cell.angle_alpha   90.00
_cell.angle_beta   90.00
_cell.angle_gamma   90.00
#
_symmetry.space_group_name_H-M   'P 1'
#
loop_
_entity.id
_entity.type
_entity.pdbx_description
1 polymer ?
#
loop_
_entity_poly.entity_id
_entity_poly.type
_entity_poly.pdbx_seq_one_letter_code
_entity_poly.pdbx_strand_id
1 'polypeptide(L)'
;MLIEAGLELQSLGKSKPRLLILPEGLDLGSLSRAAREVLHGSLALRSIGGTTANPRWASFASQGWYNLSAPAFNPSLPEPFHLSQSLFGPTFDASNSYYLRNLGTYEYDAMAAVGLLACKVAATGVIDADFGTELWKAATSAGFEFEGLSGVVRFDERGDRDQLTANIQLYNVLQAADGSLSESQVASYDGLATNPWLWQGGSMSASGVVFNGGKASPPRMLRVTLLQRMSDARQTSAELCDGE
;
A
#
# COMPACT_ATOMS: atom_id res chain seq x y z
N MET A 1 -14.61 -9.53 8.86
CA MET A 1 -13.86 -8.70 7.90
C MET A 1 -13.19 -9.52 6.79
N LEU A 2 -12.24 -10.44 7.05
CA LEU A 2 -11.68 -11.38 6.03
C LEU A 2 -12.73 -12.36 5.45
N ILE A 3 -13.74 -12.70 6.25
CA ILE A 3 -14.82 -13.63 5.90
C ILE A 3 -15.75 -13.07 4.81
N GLU A 4 -15.97 -11.74 4.77
CA GLU A 4 -16.89 -11.11 3.81
C GLU A 4 -16.25 -10.92 2.43
N ALA A 5 -14.96 -10.57 2.35
CA ALA A 5 -14.23 -10.60 1.08
C ALA A 5 -14.20 -12.02 0.49
N GLY A 6 -14.08 -13.04 1.35
CA GLY A 6 -14.19 -14.45 0.96
C GLY A 6 -15.59 -14.85 0.48
N LEU A 7 -16.65 -14.30 1.07
CA LEU A 7 -18.05 -14.54 0.70
C LEU A 7 -18.45 -13.80 -0.60
N GLU A 8 -18.00 -12.56 -0.78
CA GLU A 8 -18.15 -11.85 -2.05
C GLU A 8 -17.45 -12.64 -3.15
N LEU A 9 -16.17 -12.99 -2.98
CA LEU A 9 -15.40 -13.81 -3.94
C LEU A 9 -16.07 -15.16 -4.27
N GLN A 10 -16.73 -15.80 -3.30
CA GLN A 10 -17.51 -17.04 -3.50
C GLN A 10 -18.78 -16.81 -4.32
N SER A 11 -19.43 -15.66 -4.19
CA SER A 11 -20.60 -15.28 -5.00
C SER A 11 -20.25 -14.88 -6.44
N LEU A 12 -18.97 -14.59 -6.75
CA LEU A 12 -18.51 -14.14 -8.08
C LEU A 12 -18.43 -15.26 -9.14
N GLY A 13 -19.16 -16.36 -8.96
CA GLY A 13 -19.11 -17.57 -9.77
C GLY A 13 -18.97 -17.38 -11.28
N LYS A 14 -18.05 -18.16 -11.87
CA LYS A 14 -17.88 -18.63 -13.27
C LYS A 14 -18.12 -17.68 -14.45
N SER A 15 -18.47 -16.40 -14.27
CA SER A 15 -18.91 -15.56 -15.37
C SER A 15 -18.23 -14.19 -15.40
N LYS A 16 -17.48 -14.01 -16.49
CA LYS A 16 -16.89 -12.80 -17.07
C LYS A 16 -15.51 -12.39 -16.54
N PRO A 17 -14.66 -11.87 -17.45
CA PRO A 17 -13.34 -11.35 -17.12
C PRO A 17 -13.45 -10.06 -16.28
N ARG A 18 -12.71 -10.04 -15.18
CA ARG A 18 -12.77 -8.97 -14.17
C ARG A 18 -11.37 -8.47 -13.85
N LEU A 19 -11.22 -7.15 -13.74
CA LEU A 19 -10.09 -6.52 -13.06
C LEU A 19 -10.47 -6.43 -11.58
N LEU A 20 -9.73 -7.13 -10.74
CA LEU A 20 -9.95 -7.13 -9.30
C LEU A 20 -8.79 -6.40 -8.63
N ILE A 21 -9.07 -5.26 -8.01
CA ILE A 21 -8.07 -4.55 -7.19
C ILE A 21 -8.16 -5.12 -5.78
N LEU A 22 -7.09 -5.78 -5.34
CA LEU A 22 -7.00 -6.41 -4.03
C LEU A 22 -6.50 -5.42 -2.97
N PRO A 23 -7.06 -5.45 -1.75
CA PRO A 23 -6.53 -4.65 -0.67
C PRO A 23 -5.15 -5.17 -0.24
N GLU A 24 -4.33 -4.27 0.28
CA GLU A 24 -3.07 -4.66 0.90
C GLU A 24 -3.32 -5.52 2.15
N GLY A 25 -2.53 -6.58 2.32
CA GLY A 25 -2.68 -7.47 3.48
C GLY A 25 -3.67 -8.63 3.30
N LEU A 26 -4.23 -8.83 2.10
CA LEU A 26 -5.02 -10.04 1.84
C LEU A 26 -4.12 -11.28 1.82
N ASP A 27 -4.33 -12.18 2.77
CA ASP A 27 -3.69 -13.50 2.76
C ASP A 27 -4.33 -14.40 1.70
N LEU A 28 -3.67 -14.48 0.54
CA LEU A 28 -4.09 -15.30 -0.60
C LEU A 28 -4.13 -16.80 -0.28
N GLY A 29 -3.37 -17.26 0.73
CA GLY A 29 -3.31 -18.66 1.16
C GLY A 29 -4.59 -19.12 1.86
N SER A 30 -5.31 -18.20 2.50
CA SER A 30 -6.56 -18.46 3.22
C SER A 30 -7.81 -18.59 2.33
N LEU A 31 -7.68 -18.33 1.03
CA LEU A 31 -8.79 -18.29 0.08
C LEU A 31 -9.26 -19.69 -0.36
N SER A 32 -10.56 -19.81 -0.61
CA SER A 32 -11.13 -21.02 -1.19
C SER A 32 -10.57 -21.28 -2.59
N ARG A 33 -10.58 -22.53 -3.06
CA ARG A 33 -10.14 -22.88 -4.41
C ARG A 33 -10.86 -22.07 -5.50
N ALA A 34 -12.17 -21.91 -5.38
CA ALA A 34 -12.97 -21.13 -6.33
C ALA A 34 -12.56 -19.65 -6.35
N ALA A 35 -12.28 -19.06 -5.18
CA ALA A 35 -11.78 -17.70 -5.10
C ALA A 35 -10.41 -17.57 -5.77
N ARG A 36 -9.50 -18.52 -5.54
CA ARG A 36 -8.17 -18.53 -6.17
C ARG A 36 -8.22 -18.64 -7.69
N GLU A 37 -9.11 -19.48 -8.23
CA GLU A 37 -9.33 -19.58 -9.68
C GLU A 37 -9.85 -18.26 -10.28
N VAL A 38 -10.70 -17.52 -9.57
CA VAL A 38 -11.20 -16.20 -9.99
C VAL A 38 -10.10 -15.13 -9.97
N LEU A 39 -9.14 -15.25 -9.04
CA LEU A 39 -8.01 -14.33 -8.92
C LEU A 39 -6.95 -14.52 -10.01
N HIS A 40 -6.89 -15.68 -10.66
CA HIS A 40 -5.92 -15.93 -11.72
C HIS A 40 -6.07 -14.93 -12.88
N GLY A 41 -5.03 -14.16 -13.13
CA GLY A 41 -4.98 -13.11 -14.15
C GLY A 41 -5.60 -11.77 -13.73
N SER A 42 -5.85 -11.58 -12.43
CA SER A 42 -6.21 -10.27 -11.85
C SER A 42 -4.97 -9.40 -11.61
N LEU A 43 -5.15 -8.09 -11.41
CA LEU A 43 -4.06 -7.18 -11.08
C LEU A 43 -4.20 -6.69 -9.63
N ALA A 44 -3.23 -7.02 -8.79
CA ALA A 44 -3.07 -6.41 -7.50
C ALA A 44 -2.28 -5.10 -7.64
N LEU A 45 -2.79 -4.05 -6.99
CA LEU A 45 -2.06 -2.81 -6.82
C LEU A 45 -1.34 -2.89 -5.47
N ARG A 46 -0.03 -2.67 -5.48
CA ARG A 46 0.82 -2.68 -4.28
C ARG A 46 1.55 -1.37 -4.20
N SER A 47 1.60 -0.78 -3.02
CA SER A 47 2.47 0.34 -2.73
C SER A 47 3.87 -0.19 -2.36
N ILE A 48 4.95 0.41 -2.91
CA ILE A 48 6.31 -0.20 -2.91
C ILE A 48 6.91 -0.41 -1.52
N GLY A 49 6.51 0.39 -0.53
CA GLY A 49 7.00 0.34 0.84
C GLY A 49 7.04 -1.07 1.42
N GLY A 50 6.07 -1.91 1.04
CA GLY A 50 5.90 -3.28 1.52
C GLY A 50 6.61 -4.41 0.77
N THR A 51 7.49 -4.15 -0.18
CA THR A 51 8.12 -5.26 -0.93
C THR A 51 9.38 -5.77 -0.21
N THR A 52 9.67 -7.07 -0.32
CA THR A 52 10.96 -7.66 0.14
C THR A 52 12.17 -7.04 -0.57
N ALA A 53 11.94 -6.38 -1.71
CA ALA A 53 12.93 -5.69 -2.49
C ALA A 53 13.09 -4.20 -2.11
N ASN A 54 12.37 -3.67 -1.12
CA ASN A 54 12.52 -2.28 -0.70
C ASN A 54 13.88 -2.04 0.00
N PRO A 55 14.86 -1.39 -0.65
CA PRO A 55 16.18 -1.21 -0.07
C PRO A 55 16.17 -0.22 1.10
N ARG A 56 15.18 0.68 1.16
CA ARG A 56 15.03 1.65 2.25
C ARG A 56 14.60 0.95 3.53
N TRP A 57 13.61 0.05 3.43
CA TRP A 57 13.22 -0.81 4.56
C TRP A 57 14.35 -1.73 4.99
N ALA A 58 15.02 -2.41 4.05
CA ALA A 58 16.15 -3.29 4.37
C ALA A 58 17.27 -2.53 5.10
N SER A 59 17.59 -1.32 4.64
CA SER A 59 18.55 -0.45 5.32
C SER A 59 18.07 -0.05 6.71
N PHE A 60 16.84 0.44 6.84
CA PHE A 60 16.24 0.80 8.14
C PHE A 60 16.25 -0.38 9.13
N ALA A 61 15.84 -1.56 8.68
CA ALA A 61 15.87 -2.78 9.50
C ALA A 61 17.29 -3.19 9.90
N SER A 62 18.28 -3.01 9.01
CA SER A 62 19.69 -3.33 9.26
C SER A 62 20.39 -2.40 10.26
N GLN A 63 19.84 -1.20 10.52
CA GLN A 63 20.44 -0.22 11.44
C GLN A 63 20.33 -0.62 12.91
N GLY A 64 19.81 -1.82 13.22
CA GLY A 64 19.83 -2.34 14.58
C GLY A 64 18.85 -1.63 15.51
N TRP A 65 17.76 -1.06 14.99
CA TRP A 65 16.73 -0.43 15.81
C TRP A 65 16.11 -1.42 16.82
N TYR A 66 16.10 -2.72 16.48
CA TYR A 66 15.71 -3.79 17.39
C TYR A 66 16.69 -4.00 18.56
N ASN A 67 17.91 -3.44 18.51
CA ASN A 67 18.85 -3.41 19.64
C ASN A 67 18.66 -2.17 20.53
N LEU A 68 17.79 -1.24 20.14
CA LEU A 68 17.42 -0.11 21.00
C LEU A 68 16.47 -0.63 22.08
N SER A 69 16.63 -0.16 23.31
CA SER A 69 15.74 -0.57 24.39
C SER A 69 14.43 0.23 24.33
N ALA A 70 13.27 -0.41 24.58
CA ALA A 70 12.00 0.32 24.62
C ALA A 70 12.02 1.51 25.60
N PRO A 71 12.74 1.49 26.75
CA PRO A 71 12.94 2.65 27.60
C PRO A 71 13.58 3.87 26.91
N ALA A 72 14.19 3.74 25.73
CA ALA A 72 14.70 4.90 25.00
C ALA A 72 13.60 5.68 24.25
N PHE A 73 12.47 5.03 23.92
CA PHE A 73 11.40 5.63 23.11
C PHE A 73 10.04 5.67 23.82
N ASN A 74 9.71 4.64 24.61
CA ASN A 74 8.47 4.57 25.37
C ASN A 74 8.27 5.70 26.38
N PRO A 75 9.26 6.17 27.17
CA PRO A 75 8.98 7.21 28.16
C PRO A 75 8.66 8.57 27.54
N SER A 76 8.95 8.77 26.26
CA SER A 76 8.61 10.00 25.53
C SER A 76 7.25 9.93 24.84
N LEU A 77 6.64 8.74 24.73
CA LEU A 77 5.31 8.55 24.17
C LEU A 77 4.29 8.52 25.33
N PRO A 78 3.08 9.08 25.17
CA PRO A 78 2.02 8.89 26.15
C PRO A 78 1.41 7.48 26.01
N GLU A 79 1.00 6.86 27.12
CA GLU A 79 0.09 5.69 27.09
C GLU A 79 -1.21 6.08 26.36
N PRO A 80 -1.74 5.30 25.39
CA PRO A 80 -1.48 3.89 25.03
C PRO A 80 -0.50 3.68 23.87
N PHE A 81 0.24 4.71 23.44
CA PHE A 81 1.11 4.66 22.27
C PHE A 81 2.48 4.05 22.54
N HIS A 82 2.71 3.52 23.75
CA HIS A 82 3.93 2.80 24.08
C HIS A 82 4.09 1.59 23.15
N LEU A 83 5.29 1.45 22.58
CA LEU A 83 5.63 0.36 21.69
C LEU A 83 5.96 -0.90 22.52
N SER A 84 5.49 -2.07 22.07
CA SER A 84 5.78 -3.34 22.75
C SER A 84 7.28 -3.65 22.77
N GLN A 85 7.81 -4.07 23.91
CA GLN A 85 9.20 -4.50 24.06
C GLN A 85 9.58 -5.64 23.09
N SER A 86 8.61 -6.46 22.65
CA SER A 86 8.83 -7.54 21.68
C SER A 86 9.28 -7.04 20.30
N LEU A 87 8.98 -5.78 19.94
CA LEU A 87 9.44 -5.17 18.69
C LEU A 87 10.95 -4.88 18.71
N PHE A 88 11.52 -4.78 19.91
CA PHE A 88 12.93 -4.51 20.18
C PHE A 88 13.69 -5.77 20.65
N GLY A 89 13.21 -6.94 20.25
CA GLY A 89 13.85 -8.22 20.58
C GLY A 89 14.85 -8.62 19.48
N PRO A 90 16.02 -9.20 19.82
CA PRO A 90 16.97 -9.70 18.81
C PRO A 90 16.43 -10.88 17.99
N THR A 91 15.35 -11.53 18.46
CA THR A 91 14.64 -12.61 17.74
C THR A 91 13.54 -12.09 16.81
N PHE A 92 13.27 -10.79 16.83
CA PHE A 92 12.23 -10.19 16.03
C PHE A 92 12.80 -9.76 14.67
N ASP A 93 12.46 -10.52 13.62
CA ASP A 93 12.95 -10.27 12.27
C ASP A 93 12.06 -9.26 11.53
N ALA A 94 12.42 -7.99 11.65
CA ALA A 94 11.78 -6.90 10.93
C ALA A 94 11.90 -7.02 9.40
N SER A 95 12.90 -7.74 8.88
CA SER A 95 13.12 -7.92 7.44
C SER A 95 12.13 -8.91 6.85
N ASN A 96 11.74 -9.94 7.61
CA ASN A 96 10.79 -10.97 7.20
C ASN A 96 9.35 -10.74 7.69
N SER A 97 9.12 -9.80 8.61
CA SER A 97 7.78 -9.45 9.08
C SER A 97 6.95 -8.77 7.98
N TYR A 98 5.97 -9.50 7.44
CA TYR A 98 5.01 -8.96 6.46
C TYR A 98 4.31 -7.70 6.98
N TYR A 99 3.85 -7.73 8.24
CA TYR A 99 3.11 -6.63 8.85
C TYR A 99 3.96 -5.36 8.93
N LEU A 100 5.18 -5.44 9.48
CA LEU A 100 6.02 -4.25 9.62
C LEU A 100 6.54 -3.74 8.29
N ARG A 101 6.92 -4.63 7.39
CA ARG A 101 7.40 -4.21 6.08
C ARG A 101 6.30 -3.48 5.31
N ASN A 102 5.10 -4.09 5.26
CA ASN A 102 4.02 -3.59 4.41
C ASN A 102 3.26 -2.42 5.03
N LEU A 103 2.96 -2.45 6.32
CA LEU A 103 2.24 -1.38 7.00
C LEU A 103 3.19 -0.40 7.68
N GLY A 104 4.22 -0.93 8.36
CA GLY A 104 5.17 -0.13 9.13
C GLY A 104 5.95 0.88 8.29
N THR A 105 6.20 0.61 7.01
CA THR A 105 6.78 1.60 6.09
C THR A 105 5.92 2.87 5.98
N TYR A 106 4.60 2.73 5.84
CA TYR A 106 3.69 3.89 5.73
C TYR A 106 3.40 4.53 7.08
N GLU A 107 3.30 3.73 8.13
CA GLU A 107 3.16 4.25 9.49
C GLU A 107 4.38 5.11 9.87
N TYR A 108 5.59 4.65 9.53
CA TYR A 108 6.81 5.44 9.73
C TYR A 108 6.75 6.76 8.96
N ASP A 109 6.40 6.72 7.66
CA ASP A 109 6.32 7.94 6.85
C ASP A 109 5.26 8.92 7.37
N ALA A 110 4.12 8.42 7.86
CA ALA A 110 3.10 9.26 8.47
C ALA A 110 3.60 9.93 9.75
N MET A 111 4.27 9.18 10.64
CA MET A 111 4.84 9.73 11.88
C MET A 111 5.95 10.73 11.59
N ALA A 112 6.84 10.42 10.65
CA ALA A 112 7.90 11.31 10.20
C ALA A 112 7.32 12.60 9.60
N ALA A 113 6.27 12.51 8.78
CA ALA A 113 5.59 13.65 8.20
C ALA A 113 5.04 14.59 9.29
N VAL A 114 4.29 14.05 10.26
CA VAL A 114 3.74 14.83 11.37
C VAL A 114 4.85 15.50 12.18
N GLY A 115 5.93 14.78 12.49
CA GLY A 115 7.07 15.34 13.23
C GLY A 115 7.77 16.47 12.48
N LEU A 116 8.06 16.27 11.19
CA LEU A 116 8.71 17.29 10.35
C LEU A 116 7.82 18.53 10.15
N LEU A 117 6.51 18.33 9.97
CA LEU A 117 5.55 19.42 9.87
C LEU A 117 5.42 20.19 11.18
N ALA A 118 5.38 19.49 12.32
CA ALA A 118 5.37 20.11 13.64
C ALA A 118 6.64 20.97 13.84
N CYS A 119 7.81 20.47 13.47
CA CYS A 119 9.06 21.24 13.50
C CYS A 119 9.02 22.48 12.57
N LYS A 120 8.34 22.38 11.42
CA LYS A 120 8.20 23.50 10.47
C LYS A 120 7.28 24.60 11.00
N VAL A 121 6.17 24.22 11.64
CA VAL A 121 5.14 25.15 12.13
C VAL A 121 5.46 25.71 13.52
N ALA A 122 6.04 24.89 14.39
CA ALA A 122 6.35 25.23 15.77
C ALA A 122 7.84 25.02 16.08
N ALA A 123 8.72 25.63 15.29
CA ALA A 123 10.18 25.46 15.38
C ALA A 123 10.77 25.78 16.77
N THR A 124 10.12 26.66 17.53
CA THR A 124 10.54 27.07 18.88
C THR A 124 9.82 26.30 20.00
N GLY A 125 8.92 25.37 19.66
CA GLY A 125 8.14 24.56 20.61
C GLY A 125 6.91 25.27 21.19
N VAL A 126 6.64 26.52 20.81
CA VAL A 126 5.38 27.20 21.17
C VAL A 126 4.28 26.73 20.22
N ILE A 127 3.20 26.17 20.79
CA ILE A 127 2.06 25.66 20.05
C ILE A 127 0.93 26.67 20.15
N ASP A 128 0.60 27.33 19.04
CA ASP A 128 -0.51 28.26 18.95
C ASP A 128 -1.87 27.53 18.81
N ALA A 129 -2.96 28.23 19.11
CA ALA A 129 -4.31 27.67 19.02
C ALA A 129 -4.67 27.17 17.61
N ASP A 130 -4.08 27.78 16.58
CA ASP A 130 -4.30 27.42 15.17
C ASP A 130 -3.30 26.37 14.64
N PHE A 131 -2.54 25.70 15.51
CA PHE A 131 -1.49 24.75 15.13
C PHE A 131 -1.93 23.71 14.11
N GLY A 132 -3.13 23.13 14.26
CA GLY A 132 -3.65 22.14 13.30
C GLY A 132 -3.89 22.73 11.91
N THR A 133 -4.38 23.96 11.84
CA THR A 133 -4.60 24.69 10.58
C THR A 133 -3.27 25.02 9.89
N GLU A 134 -2.28 25.48 10.66
CA GLU A 134 -0.95 25.78 10.13
C GLU A 134 -0.21 24.51 9.71
N LEU A 135 -0.39 23.40 10.43
CA LEU A 135 0.12 22.08 10.04
C LEU A 135 -0.49 21.62 8.72
N TRP A 136 -1.81 21.74 8.54
CA TRP A 136 -2.48 21.41 7.28
C TRP A 136 -1.99 22.27 6.11
N LYS A 137 -1.89 23.60 6.30
CA LYS A 137 -1.36 24.52 5.28
C LYS A 137 0.09 24.17 4.93
N ALA A 138 0.91 23.83 5.90
CA ALA A 138 2.29 23.42 5.67
C ALA A 138 2.37 22.10 4.90
N ALA A 139 1.51 21.13 5.23
CA ALA A 139 1.46 19.82 4.58
C ALA A 139 1.05 19.90 3.10
N THR A 140 0.02 20.70 2.82
CA THR A 140 -0.54 20.90 1.47
C THR A 140 0.17 21.99 0.67
N SER A 141 1.24 22.56 1.23
CA SER A 141 2.10 23.51 0.49
C SER A 141 3.05 22.76 -0.44
N ALA A 142 3.34 23.35 -1.61
CA ALA A 142 4.30 22.81 -2.57
C ALA A 142 5.75 22.65 -2.02
N GLY A 143 6.03 23.17 -0.82
CA GLY A 143 7.35 23.15 -0.19
C GLY A 143 7.49 22.15 0.96
N PHE A 144 6.61 21.14 1.07
CA PHE A 144 6.79 20.04 2.01
C PHE A 144 7.07 18.74 1.27
N GLU A 145 8.30 18.27 1.38
CA GLU A 145 8.75 17.01 0.79
C GLU A 145 9.87 16.42 1.64
N PHE A 146 9.92 15.09 1.79
CA PHE A 146 11.05 14.41 2.42
C PHE A 146 11.24 12.99 1.90
N GLU A 147 12.43 12.43 2.11
CA GLU A 147 12.73 11.04 1.77
C GLU A 147 12.28 10.09 2.88
N GLY A 148 11.18 9.38 2.66
CA GLY A 148 10.64 8.37 3.57
C GLY A 148 11.04 6.94 3.21
N LEU A 149 10.55 5.95 3.96
CA LEU A 149 10.76 4.53 3.68
C LEU A 149 9.95 4.05 2.48
N SER A 150 8.83 4.72 2.16
CA SER A 150 8.04 4.44 0.95
C SER A 150 8.53 5.14 -0.31
N GLY A 151 9.57 5.98 -0.24
CA GLY A 151 9.98 6.86 -1.33
C GLY A 151 9.90 8.34 -0.93
N VAL A 152 9.93 9.23 -1.92
CA VAL A 152 9.71 10.67 -1.69
C VAL A 152 8.28 10.89 -1.22
N VAL A 153 8.11 11.51 -0.05
CA VAL A 153 6.82 11.85 0.55
C VAL A 153 6.48 13.29 0.28
N ARG A 154 5.41 13.52 -0.47
CA ARG A 154 4.79 14.82 -0.68
C ARG A 154 3.26 14.69 -0.67
N PHE A 155 2.56 15.75 -0.28
CA PHE A 155 1.11 15.80 -0.33
C PHE A 155 0.62 16.79 -1.38
N ASP A 156 -0.52 16.48 -2.01
CA ASP A 156 -1.23 17.40 -2.88
C ASP A 156 -2.08 18.40 -2.06
N GLU A 157 -2.82 19.27 -2.75
CA GLU A 157 -3.68 20.28 -2.11
C GLU A 157 -4.83 19.69 -1.27
N ARG A 158 -5.12 18.40 -1.43
CA ARG A 158 -6.14 17.65 -0.68
C ARG A 158 -5.55 16.84 0.47
N GLY A 159 -4.24 16.89 0.66
CA GLY A 159 -3.54 16.09 1.68
C GLY A 159 -3.34 14.63 1.27
N ASP A 160 -3.64 14.27 0.02
CA ASP A 160 -3.36 12.93 -0.52
C ASP A 160 -1.89 12.83 -0.91
N ARG A 161 -1.34 11.61 -1.00
CA ARG A 161 0.02 11.41 -1.52
C ARG A 161 0.08 11.92 -2.96
N ASP A 162 0.95 12.89 -3.21
CA ASP A 162 1.08 13.55 -4.51
C ASP A 162 1.43 12.54 -5.60
N GLN A 163 0.68 12.57 -6.70
CA GLN A 163 0.84 11.65 -7.83
C GLN A 163 2.26 11.59 -8.36
N LEU A 164 3.01 12.69 -8.41
CA LEU A 164 4.38 12.71 -8.95
C LEU A 164 5.37 11.93 -8.07
N THR A 165 5.01 11.70 -6.81
CA THR A 165 5.82 10.97 -5.82
C THR A 165 5.12 9.69 -5.35
N ALA A 166 4.00 9.34 -5.98
CA ALA A 166 3.26 8.14 -5.65
C ALA A 166 4.08 6.91 -6.02
N ASN A 167 4.17 5.96 -5.10
CA ASN A 167 5.03 4.80 -5.28
C ASN A 167 4.21 3.51 -5.39
N ILE A 168 3.70 3.27 -6.59
CA ILE A 168 2.73 2.21 -6.89
C ILE A 168 3.32 1.19 -7.86
N GLN A 169 3.01 -0.08 -7.65
CA GLN A 169 3.34 -1.20 -8.53
C GLN A 169 2.08 -2.00 -8.86
N LEU A 170 2.04 -2.53 -10.08
CA LEU A 170 1.04 -3.48 -10.51
C LEU A 170 1.64 -4.87 -10.54
N TYR A 171 0.92 -5.80 -9.92
CA TYR A 171 1.24 -7.20 -9.86
C TYR A 171 0.14 -8.00 -10.51
N ASN A 172 0.49 -8.98 -11.32
CA ASN A 172 -0.46 -9.94 -11.85
C ASN A 172 -0.51 -11.17 -10.94
N VAL A 173 -1.70 -11.53 -10.49
CA VAL A 173 -1.93 -12.68 -9.61
C VAL A 173 -2.03 -13.93 -10.48
N LEU A 174 -1.13 -14.88 -10.26
CA LEU A 174 -1.00 -16.11 -11.02
C LEU A 174 -1.33 -17.30 -10.13
N GLN A 175 -1.95 -18.32 -10.71
CA GLN A 175 -2.25 -19.57 -10.04
C GLN A 175 -1.35 -20.66 -10.61
N ALA A 176 -0.60 -21.33 -9.75
CA ALA A 176 0.22 -22.48 -10.13
C ALA A 176 -0.64 -23.76 -10.25
N ALA A 177 -0.06 -24.81 -10.82
CA ALA A 177 -0.76 -26.07 -11.05
C ALA A 177 -1.25 -26.77 -9.77
N ASP A 178 -0.57 -26.53 -8.64
CA ASP A 178 -0.97 -27.01 -7.31
C ASP A 178 -2.10 -26.17 -6.66
N GLY A 179 -2.57 -25.13 -7.37
CA GLY A 179 -3.63 -24.23 -6.92
C GLY A 179 -3.15 -23.10 -6.01
N SER A 180 -1.85 -23.01 -5.72
CA SER A 180 -1.26 -21.88 -4.99
C SER A 180 -1.29 -20.60 -5.82
N LEU A 181 -1.36 -19.46 -5.14
CA LEU A 181 -1.30 -18.14 -5.78
C LEU A 181 0.09 -17.52 -5.59
N SER A 182 0.59 -16.91 -6.65
CA SER A 182 1.79 -16.07 -6.65
C SER A 182 1.48 -14.72 -7.30
N GLU A 183 2.34 -13.74 -7.05
CA GLU A 183 2.23 -12.42 -7.66
C GLU A 183 3.49 -12.16 -8.49
N SER A 184 3.33 -11.65 -9.71
CA SER A 184 4.42 -11.24 -10.58
C SER A 184 4.27 -9.76 -10.94
N GLN A 185 5.30 -8.96 -10.70
CA GLN A 185 5.24 -7.53 -11.03
C GLN A 185 5.17 -7.36 -12.56
N VAL A 186 4.23 -6.53 -13.03
CA VAL A 186 4.03 -6.25 -14.46
C VAL A 186 4.23 -4.79 -14.83
N ALA A 187 4.10 -3.88 -13.87
CA ALA A 187 4.44 -2.47 -14.07
C ALA A 187 4.82 -1.77 -12.76
N SER A 188 5.53 -0.66 -12.89
CA SER A 188 5.76 0.33 -11.85
C SER A 188 5.20 1.68 -12.29
N TYR A 189 4.72 2.46 -11.34
CA TYR A 189 4.31 3.84 -11.55
C TYR A 189 5.52 4.78 -11.38
N ASP A 190 5.71 5.69 -12.31
CA ASP A 190 6.66 6.80 -12.26
C ASP A 190 5.91 8.08 -12.66
N GLY A 191 5.54 8.88 -11.66
CA GLY A 191 4.73 10.08 -11.87
C GLY A 191 5.47 11.19 -12.63
N LEU A 192 6.79 11.10 -12.79
CA LEU A 192 7.59 12.07 -13.55
C LEU A 192 7.71 11.69 -15.03
N ALA A 193 7.39 10.44 -15.39
CA ALA A 193 7.48 9.97 -16.76
C ALA A 193 6.31 10.47 -17.62
N THR A 194 6.58 10.72 -18.92
CA THR A 194 5.53 11.08 -19.90
C THR A 194 4.47 9.99 -20.03
N ASN A 195 4.87 8.73 -19.89
CA ASN A 195 3.97 7.60 -19.69
C ASN A 195 4.24 7.05 -18.28
N PRO A 196 3.33 7.25 -17.33
CA PRO A 196 3.62 6.98 -15.93
C PRO A 196 3.70 5.49 -15.60
N TRP A 197 3.23 4.60 -16.49
CA TRP A 197 3.35 3.16 -16.29
C TRP A 197 4.57 2.60 -17.00
N LEU A 198 5.58 2.29 -16.21
CA LEU A 198 6.78 1.57 -16.62
C LEU A 198 6.49 0.07 -16.63
N TRP A 199 6.05 -0.43 -17.78
CA TRP A 199 5.76 -1.84 -17.98
C TRP A 199 7.03 -2.69 -18.00
N GLN A 200 7.00 -3.83 -17.33
CA GLN A 200 8.04 -4.85 -17.50
C GLN A 200 8.11 -5.22 -19.00
N GLY A 201 9.32 -5.41 -19.54
CA GLY A 201 9.48 -5.62 -20.99
C GLY A 201 9.13 -4.42 -21.88
N GLY A 202 8.90 -3.22 -21.32
CA GLY A 202 8.75 -1.95 -22.05
C GLY A 202 7.35 -1.67 -22.61
N SER A 203 6.41 -2.61 -22.56
CA SER A 203 5.02 -2.40 -22.99
C SER A 203 4.06 -3.36 -22.28
N MET A 204 2.77 -3.02 -22.21
CA MET A 204 1.74 -3.91 -21.66
C MET A 204 1.68 -5.26 -22.37
N SER A 205 1.92 -5.29 -23.69
CA SER A 205 1.93 -6.54 -24.46
C SER A 205 3.16 -7.41 -24.19
N ALA A 206 4.27 -6.81 -23.76
CA ALA A 206 5.53 -7.51 -23.49
C ALA A 206 5.78 -7.78 -21.99
N SER A 207 4.92 -7.26 -21.11
CA SER A 207 5.07 -7.39 -19.66
C SER A 207 4.69 -8.74 -19.08
N GLY A 208 4.20 -9.65 -19.93
CA GLY A 208 3.74 -10.96 -19.49
C GLY A 208 2.44 -10.91 -18.68
N VAL A 209 1.66 -9.83 -18.79
CA VAL A 209 0.33 -9.74 -18.17
C VAL A 209 -0.54 -10.89 -18.68
N VAL A 210 -0.99 -11.70 -17.74
CA VAL A 210 -2.00 -12.71 -17.92
C VAL A 210 -3.33 -12.10 -17.50
N PHE A 211 -4.28 -12.09 -18.42
CA PHE A 211 -5.65 -11.68 -18.16
C PHE A 211 -6.48 -12.86 -17.67
N ASN A 212 -7.60 -12.54 -17.03
CA ASN A 212 -8.51 -13.50 -16.41
C ASN A 212 -8.72 -14.77 -17.27
N GLY A 213 -8.51 -15.93 -16.65
CA GLY A 213 -8.59 -17.24 -17.30
C GLY A 213 -7.36 -17.61 -18.14
N GLY A 214 -6.20 -16.98 -17.91
CA GLY A 214 -4.94 -17.38 -18.55
C GLY A 214 -4.69 -16.76 -19.92
N LYS A 215 -5.40 -15.69 -20.29
CA LYS A 215 -5.36 -15.12 -21.65
C LYS A 215 -4.24 -14.10 -21.80
N ALA A 216 -3.61 -14.05 -22.98
CA ALA A 216 -2.55 -13.08 -23.30
C ALA A 216 -3.07 -11.70 -23.78
N SER A 217 -4.37 -11.56 -24.00
CA SER A 217 -5.00 -10.32 -24.48
C SER A 217 -6.14 -9.89 -23.55
N PRO A 218 -6.35 -8.58 -23.36
CA PRO A 218 -7.43 -8.09 -22.52
C PRO A 218 -8.79 -8.53 -23.06
N PRO A 219 -9.76 -8.77 -22.18
CA PRO A 219 -11.13 -9.00 -22.59
C PRO A 219 -11.70 -7.75 -23.29
N ARG A 220 -12.56 -7.95 -24.30
CA ARG A 220 -13.26 -6.83 -24.97
C ARG A 220 -14.20 -6.06 -24.05
N MET A 221 -14.60 -6.65 -22.92
CA MET A 221 -15.37 -6.00 -21.87
C MET A 221 -14.68 -6.22 -20.53
N LEU A 222 -14.44 -5.14 -19.80
CA LEU A 222 -13.86 -5.16 -18.46
C LEU A 222 -14.97 -4.92 -17.43
N ARG A 223 -15.12 -5.80 -16.45
CA ARG A 223 -15.84 -5.47 -15.21
C ARG A 223 -14.81 -5.20 -14.12
N VAL A 224 -14.78 -3.98 -13.61
CA VAL A 224 -13.90 -3.62 -12.48
C VAL A 224 -14.66 -3.94 -11.20
N THR A 225 -14.03 -4.71 -10.32
CA THR A 225 -14.52 -4.92 -8.96
C THR A 225 -13.42 -4.45 -8.01
N LEU A 226 -13.73 -3.43 -7.22
CA LEU A 226 -12.84 -2.90 -6.20
C LEU A 226 -13.17 -3.60 -4.89
N LEU A 227 -12.28 -4.46 -4.41
CA LEU A 227 -12.41 -5.01 -3.06
C LEU A 227 -11.72 -4.04 -2.11
N GLN A 228 -12.50 -3.13 -1.53
CA GLN A 228 -11.99 -2.27 -0.48
C GLN A 228 -12.02 -3.00 0.87
N ARG A 229 -10.95 -2.86 1.65
CA ARG A 229 -10.96 -3.24 3.06
C ARG A 229 -11.91 -2.26 3.75
N MET A 230 -13.07 -2.72 4.21
CA MET A 230 -13.93 -1.88 5.05
C MET A 230 -13.23 -1.68 6.40
N SER A 231 -12.40 -0.65 6.52
CA SER A 231 -12.15 -0.04 7.81
C SER A 231 -13.41 0.75 8.16
N ASP A 232 -14.00 0.48 9.32
CA ASP A 232 -15.21 1.15 9.81
C ASP A 232 -15.08 2.68 9.73
N ALA A 233 -15.61 3.28 8.67
CA ALA A 233 -16.22 4.60 8.59
C ALA A 233 -16.56 4.95 7.13
N ARG A 234 -17.87 5.05 6.85
CA ARG A 234 -18.50 5.62 5.64
C ARG A 234 -18.60 4.71 4.43
N GLN A 235 -19.55 3.77 4.54
CA GLN A 235 -20.44 3.47 3.42
C GLN A 235 -21.09 4.77 2.93
N THR A 236 -20.81 5.18 1.70
CA THR A 236 -21.81 5.76 0.80
C THR A 236 -21.42 5.42 -0.63
N SER A 237 -22.27 4.60 -1.23
CA SER A 237 -22.41 4.31 -2.66
C SER A 237 -21.73 5.29 -3.61
N ALA A 238 -20.71 4.82 -4.34
CA ALA A 238 -20.38 5.37 -5.65
C ALA A 238 -21.07 4.51 -6.71
N GLU A 239 -22.33 4.81 -6.99
CA GLU A 239 -22.90 4.50 -8.30
C GLU A 239 -22.11 5.32 -9.32
N LEU A 240 -21.23 4.65 -10.06
CA LEU A 240 -20.57 5.22 -11.22
C LEU A 240 -21.63 5.40 -12.31
N CYS A 241 -22.10 6.64 -12.41
CA CYS A 241 -22.83 7.27 -13.51
C CYS A 241 -22.99 6.39 -14.77
N ASP A 242 -24.18 5.85 -14.99
CA ASP A 242 -24.68 5.61 -16.34
C ASP A 242 -25.28 6.94 -16.83
N GLY A 243 -24.72 7.45 -17.93
CA GLY A 243 -25.33 8.55 -18.66
C GLY A 243 -26.48 8.05 -19.50
N GLU A 244 -27.67 8.63 -19.27
CA GLU A 244 -28.55 9.23 -20.28
C GLU A 244 -29.23 10.46 -19.67
#